data_AF-A0A843L5S1-F1
#
_entry.id   AF-A0A843L5S1-F1
#
_cell.length_a   1.000
_cell.length_b   1.000
_cell.length_c   1.000
_cell.angle_alpha   90.00
_cell.angle_beta   90.00
_cell.angle_gamma   90.00
#
_symmetry.space_group_name_H-M   'P 1'
#
loop_
_entity.id
_entity.type
_entity.pdbx_description
1 polymer ?
#
loop_
_entity_poly.entity_id
_entity_poly.type
_entity_poly.pdbx_seq_one_letter_code
_entity_poly.pdbx_strand_id
1 'polypeptide(L)'
;MIRIPQCMSTQHPDNVTLPFFAESPELGGEDEVQEAYYAYSHLGCREQMWDCEGKEVDNFVVRKLLSRYDTFFREKKLGRDIFLTLRVPNPEVETAEAKILLETLESIPRSFDTACLFYGDDCPPIFEVILPMTASHTAIDNIYRYYTDIVVGKQERSLGEGGMTIADWIGRFRPDRINVIPLFEEMDHMLDAHNVVRRYLEDKDIAHQRVFLARSDPAMNYGLISAVLLNKIALRHLQEVSEETGVRLYPIIGVGSAPFRGGLSPGTVDRVTAEYPSVHTFTVQSAFKYDHSLEDVQNAVRRLEGRMSGRARPVDEAAALDLMERYTQAYERRLGPLAPLINRVARYIPERRKRKLHIGLFGYARSTGGITLPRAIKFTAALYSVGLPPEFLGLDALDEADLGFVRENYVNFDEDLRTAARFLNAETGFVPRELASRVADIVDVEPDEEHTAITGEIARVLRDNDTGRLTSLILSAAHRRRFLG
;
A
#
# COMPACT_ATOMS: atom_id res chain seq x y z
N MET A 1 25.51 7.99 -7.49
CA MET A 1 24.65 7.88 -6.29
C MET A 1 23.25 7.57 -6.78
N ILE A 2 22.61 6.51 -6.28
CA ILE A 2 21.25 6.12 -6.68
C ILE A 2 20.27 7.19 -6.17
N ARG A 3 19.39 7.71 -7.04
CA ARG A 3 18.34 8.65 -6.65
C ARG A 3 17.07 7.89 -6.34
N ILE A 4 16.76 7.76 -5.05
CA ILE A 4 15.55 7.08 -4.57
C ILE A 4 14.31 7.77 -5.19
N PRO A 5 13.37 6.98 -5.73
CA PRO A 5 12.15 7.48 -6.38
C PRO A 5 11.16 8.01 -5.33
N GLN A 6 10.39 9.03 -5.70
CA GLN A 6 9.37 9.60 -4.81
C GLN A 6 7.95 9.13 -5.13
N CYS A 7 7.77 8.45 -6.26
CA CYS A 7 6.53 7.86 -6.71
C CYS A 7 6.73 6.38 -7.04
N MET A 8 6.01 5.51 -6.32
CA MET A 8 6.01 4.06 -6.51
C MET A 8 4.65 3.61 -7.04
N SER A 9 4.59 3.18 -8.31
CA SER A 9 3.41 2.51 -8.85
C SER A 9 3.22 1.15 -8.17
N THR A 10 1.98 0.79 -7.85
CA THR A 10 1.65 -0.48 -7.18
C THR A 10 0.52 -1.21 -7.89
N GLN A 11 0.27 -2.47 -7.51
CA GLN A 11 -0.72 -3.36 -8.12
C GLN A 11 -1.95 -3.58 -7.22
N HIS A 12 -2.34 -2.57 -6.45
CA HIS A 12 -3.53 -2.64 -5.60
C HIS A 12 -4.82 -2.74 -6.44
N PRO A 13 -5.82 -3.55 -6.07
CA PRO A 13 -7.07 -3.73 -6.83
C PRO A 13 -8.13 -2.67 -6.46
N ASP A 14 -7.76 -1.40 -6.36
CA ASP A 14 -8.63 -0.31 -5.90
C ASP A 14 -9.33 0.47 -7.04
N ASN A 15 -9.05 0.14 -8.30
CA ASN A 15 -9.61 0.83 -9.46
C ASN A 15 -11.06 0.44 -9.78
N VAL A 16 -11.82 1.42 -10.29
CA VAL A 16 -13.16 1.19 -10.84
C VAL A 16 -13.06 0.80 -12.30
N THR A 17 -12.30 1.55 -13.08
CA THR A 17 -12.20 1.39 -14.53
C THR A 17 -11.12 0.36 -14.86
N LEU A 18 -11.43 -0.55 -15.79
CA LEU A 18 -10.44 -1.49 -16.28
C LEU A 18 -9.39 -0.73 -17.11
N PRO A 19 -8.09 -1.01 -16.93
CA PRO A 19 -7.07 -0.45 -17.80
C PRO A 19 -7.36 -0.80 -19.27
N PHE A 20 -7.10 0.14 -20.18
CA PHE A 20 -7.37 -0.02 -21.61
C PHE A 20 -6.62 -1.20 -22.27
N PHE A 21 -5.55 -1.69 -21.63
CA PHE A 21 -4.76 -2.82 -22.07
C PHE A 21 -5.15 -4.15 -21.42
N ALA A 22 -6.08 -4.15 -20.47
CA ALA A 22 -6.47 -5.37 -19.76
C ALA A 22 -7.21 -6.33 -20.70
N GLU A 23 -6.73 -7.56 -20.82
CA GLU A 23 -7.42 -8.60 -21.59
C GLU A 23 -8.63 -9.19 -20.84
N SER A 24 -8.65 -9.06 -19.51
CA SER A 24 -9.72 -9.57 -18.66
C SER A 24 -10.04 -8.61 -17.49
N PRO A 25 -11.20 -8.75 -16.82
CA PRO A 25 -11.56 -7.90 -15.68
C PRO A 25 -10.59 -7.98 -14.49
N GLU A 26 -9.86 -9.09 -14.38
CA GLU A 26 -8.89 -9.36 -13.32
C GLU A 26 -7.48 -9.38 -13.91
N LEU A 27 -6.70 -8.34 -13.62
CA LEU A 27 -5.33 -8.23 -14.11
C LEU A 27 -4.46 -9.35 -13.52
N GLY A 28 -3.67 -10.02 -14.36
CA GLY A 28 -2.69 -11.01 -13.93
C GLY A 28 -1.74 -11.43 -15.05
N GLY A 29 -0.57 -11.93 -14.70
CA GLY A 29 0.42 -12.41 -15.66
C GLY A 29 0.89 -11.30 -16.62
N GLU A 30 0.54 -11.42 -17.90
CA GLU A 30 1.04 -10.52 -18.94
C GLU A 30 0.47 -9.09 -18.84
N ASP A 31 -0.76 -8.94 -18.36
CA ASP A 31 -1.37 -7.63 -18.09
C ASP A 31 -0.50 -6.81 -17.11
N GLU A 32 0.14 -7.48 -16.15
CA GLU A 32 0.95 -6.82 -15.12
C GLU A 32 2.32 -6.38 -15.64
N VAL A 33 2.90 -7.14 -16.57
CA VAL A 33 4.12 -6.75 -17.30
C VAL A 33 3.83 -5.51 -18.15
N GLN A 34 2.70 -5.51 -18.85
CA GLN A 34 2.27 -4.35 -19.64
C GLN A 34 1.95 -3.14 -18.76
N GLU A 35 1.33 -3.34 -17.60
CA GLU A 35 1.12 -2.29 -16.60
C GLU A 35 2.44 -1.69 -16.12
N ALA A 36 3.42 -2.53 -15.75
CA ALA A 36 4.71 -2.04 -15.28
C ALA A 36 5.38 -1.16 -16.36
N TYR A 37 5.36 -1.62 -17.61
CA TYR A 37 5.81 -0.81 -18.74
C TYR A 37 5.01 0.49 -18.88
N TYR A 38 3.68 0.45 -18.81
CA TYR A 38 2.82 1.64 -18.90
C TYR A 38 3.12 2.65 -17.80
N ALA A 39 3.32 2.19 -16.55
CA ALA A 39 3.68 3.04 -15.43
C ALA A 39 5.00 3.80 -15.67
N TYR A 40 6.02 3.12 -16.21
CA TYR A 40 7.31 3.74 -16.53
C TYR A 40 7.22 4.69 -17.73
N SER A 41 6.66 4.20 -18.85
CA SER A 41 6.77 4.86 -20.15
C SER A 41 5.74 5.95 -20.38
N HIS A 42 4.53 5.80 -19.84
CA HIS A 42 3.41 6.72 -20.08
C HIS A 42 3.10 7.56 -18.85
N LEU A 43 3.08 6.97 -17.65
CA LEU A 43 2.75 7.73 -16.43
C LEU A 43 3.96 8.50 -15.88
N GLY A 44 5.17 8.06 -16.18
CA GLY A 44 6.42 8.65 -15.69
C GLY A 44 6.77 8.24 -14.26
N CYS A 45 6.15 7.18 -13.73
CA CYS A 45 6.53 6.60 -12.44
C CYS A 45 7.97 6.08 -12.53
N ARG A 46 8.77 6.26 -11.47
CA ARG A 46 10.16 5.78 -11.45
C ARG A 46 10.34 4.46 -10.71
N GLU A 47 9.29 3.96 -10.08
CA GLU A 47 9.33 2.67 -9.40
C GLU A 47 8.04 1.89 -9.61
N GLN A 48 8.16 0.58 -9.79
CA GLN A 48 7.05 -0.37 -9.75
C GLN A 48 7.28 -1.35 -8.59
N MET A 49 6.32 -1.40 -7.67
CA MET A 49 6.21 -2.50 -6.71
C MET A 49 5.60 -3.71 -7.42
N TRP A 50 6.29 -4.85 -7.37
CA TRP A 50 5.82 -6.12 -7.90
C TRP A 50 5.33 -7.00 -6.75
N ASP A 51 4.05 -7.34 -6.75
CA ASP A 51 3.41 -8.05 -5.64
C ASP A 51 3.57 -9.56 -5.76
N CYS A 52 4.53 -10.13 -5.03
CA CYS A 52 4.74 -11.57 -4.90
C CYS A 52 4.02 -12.19 -3.69
N GLU A 53 3.44 -11.38 -2.79
CA GLU A 53 2.69 -11.84 -1.60
C GLU A 53 1.35 -12.45 -2.02
N GLY A 54 0.50 -11.67 -2.69
CA GLY A 54 -0.90 -12.04 -2.91
C GLY A 54 -1.20 -12.82 -4.19
N LYS A 55 -0.19 -13.29 -4.94
CA LYS A 55 -0.35 -13.73 -6.34
C LYS A 55 0.51 -14.95 -6.72
N GLU A 56 0.17 -15.60 -7.83
CA GLU A 56 1.07 -16.54 -8.49
C GLU A 56 2.25 -15.77 -9.11
N VAL A 57 3.46 -16.03 -8.62
CA VAL A 57 4.64 -15.21 -8.92
C VAL A 57 5.16 -15.46 -10.33
N ASP A 58 5.19 -14.42 -11.16
CA ASP A 58 5.96 -14.42 -12.40
C ASP A 58 7.41 -14.02 -12.12
N ASN A 59 8.25 -15.02 -11.87
CA ASN A 59 9.68 -14.81 -11.65
C ASN A 59 10.38 -14.20 -12.87
N PHE A 60 9.80 -14.21 -14.08
CA PHE A 60 10.45 -13.77 -15.32
C PHE A 60 10.18 -12.31 -15.70
N VAL A 61 9.59 -11.50 -14.81
CA VAL A 61 9.21 -10.10 -15.08
C VAL A 61 10.33 -9.25 -15.71
N VAL A 62 11.57 -9.31 -15.20
CA VAL A 62 12.70 -8.55 -15.77
C VAL A 62 12.97 -8.97 -17.21
N ARG A 63 13.03 -10.27 -17.48
CA ARG A 63 13.25 -10.79 -18.83
C ARG A 63 12.16 -10.33 -19.79
N LYS A 64 10.89 -10.40 -19.37
CA LYS A 64 9.75 -9.99 -20.20
C LYS A 64 9.75 -8.48 -20.49
N LEU A 65 10.06 -7.65 -19.49
CA LEU A 65 10.17 -6.21 -19.67
C LEU A 65 11.27 -5.85 -20.69
N LEU A 66 12.47 -6.40 -20.50
CA LEU A 66 13.62 -6.09 -21.36
C LEU A 66 13.43 -6.64 -22.78
N SER A 67 12.90 -7.85 -22.94
CA SER A 67 12.76 -8.45 -24.28
C SER A 67 11.61 -7.85 -25.10
N ARG A 68 10.51 -7.41 -24.45
CA ARG A 68 9.35 -6.86 -25.15
C ARG A 68 9.46 -5.38 -25.44
N TYR A 69 10.12 -4.64 -24.56
CA TYR A 69 10.20 -3.17 -24.63
C TYR A 69 11.66 -2.71 -24.74
N ASP A 70 12.44 -3.41 -25.58
CA ASP A 70 13.89 -3.24 -25.76
C ASP A 70 14.30 -1.76 -25.90
N THR A 71 13.71 -1.05 -26.87
CA THR A 71 14.03 0.35 -27.15
C THR A 71 13.91 1.25 -25.92
N PHE A 72 12.83 1.10 -25.14
CA PHE A 72 12.60 1.92 -23.96
C PHE A 72 13.62 1.64 -22.86
N PHE A 73 13.87 0.36 -22.55
CA PHE A 73 14.79 0.01 -21.48
C PHE A 73 16.25 0.28 -21.82
N ARG A 74 16.62 0.28 -23.11
CA ARG A 74 17.95 0.78 -23.53
C ARG A 74 18.17 2.25 -23.18
N GLU A 75 17.12 3.07 -23.24
CA GLU A 75 17.17 4.49 -22.83
C GLU A 75 16.97 4.71 -21.33
N LYS A 76 16.16 3.86 -20.68
CA LYS A 76 15.82 3.93 -19.25
C LYS A 76 16.19 2.62 -18.56
N LYS A 77 17.40 2.56 -17.99
CA LYS A 77 17.94 1.34 -17.41
C LYS A 77 17.22 0.98 -16.11
N LEU A 78 16.69 -0.25 -16.05
CA LEU A 78 16.11 -0.84 -14.85
C LEU A 78 17.21 -1.10 -13.80
N GLY A 79 17.01 -0.63 -12.57
CA GLY A 79 18.00 -0.66 -11.49
C GLY A 79 18.83 0.62 -11.35
N ARG A 80 18.72 1.55 -12.31
CA ARG A 80 19.49 2.80 -12.33
C ARG A 80 18.61 4.04 -12.51
N ASP A 81 17.82 4.07 -13.57
CA ASP A 81 16.94 5.21 -13.89
C ASP A 81 15.53 5.02 -13.31
N ILE A 82 15.06 3.78 -13.40
CA ILE A 82 13.78 3.27 -12.91
C ILE A 82 14.00 1.98 -12.10
N PHE A 83 13.09 1.66 -11.19
CA PHE A 83 13.28 0.64 -10.16
C PHE A 83 12.14 -0.37 -10.12
N LEU A 84 12.49 -1.65 -9.97
CA LEU A 84 11.55 -2.73 -9.69
C LEU A 84 11.81 -3.28 -8.29
N THR A 85 10.79 -3.22 -7.44
CA THR A 85 10.91 -3.60 -6.03
C THR A 85 9.92 -4.71 -5.72
N LEU A 86 10.41 -5.87 -5.27
CA LEU A 86 9.56 -7.04 -5.04
C LEU A 86 8.95 -6.98 -3.64
N ARG A 87 7.63 -7.03 -3.52
CA ARG A 87 6.94 -7.30 -2.24
C ARG A 87 6.85 -8.80 -2.06
N VAL A 88 7.66 -9.35 -1.16
CA VAL A 88 7.75 -10.79 -0.90
C VAL A 88 6.70 -11.24 0.12
N PRO A 89 6.32 -12.52 0.18
CA PRO A 89 5.49 -13.03 1.27
C PRO A 89 6.26 -13.00 2.59
N ASN A 90 5.54 -12.84 3.71
CA ASN A 90 6.14 -12.92 5.04
C ASN A 90 6.05 -14.38 5.56
N PRO A 91 7.18 -15.10 5.71
CA PRO A 91 7.16 -16.51 6.10
C PRO A 91 6.66 -16.76 7.52
N GLU A 92 6.69 -15.75 8.40
CA GLU A 92 6.22 -15.83 9.79
C GLU A 92 4.69 -15.73 9.90
N VAL A 93 4.04 -15.13 8.90
CA VAL A 93 2.57 -14.97 8.85
C VAL A 93 1.94 -15.91 7.81
N GLU A 94 2.55 -15.98 6.63
CA GLU A 94 2.05 -16.71 5.46
C GLU A 94 2.74 -18.06 5.33
N THR A 95 2.65 -18.88 6.38
CA THR A 95 3.40 -20.15 6.51
C THR A 95 3.19 -21.13 5.34
N ALA A 96 2.01 -21.13 4.72
CA ALA A 96 1.72 -21.98 3.57
C ALA A 96 2.51 -21.57 2.30
N GLU A 97 2.83 -20.29 2.16
CA GLU A 97 3.51 -19.70 1.00
C GLU A 97 4.96 -19.28 1.34
N ALA A 98 5.44 -19.58 2.55
CA ALA A 98 6.75 -19.18 3.05
C ALA A 98 7.92 -19.54 2.10
N LYS A 99 7.79 -20.61 1.31
CA LYS A 99 8.82 -21.03 0.34
C LYS A 99 8.90 -20.15 -0.90
N ILE A 100 7.82 -19.44 -1.25
CA ILE A 100 7.83 -18.46 -2.35
C ILE A 100 8.82 -17.33 -2.07
N LEU A 101 9.04 -16.96 -0.80
CA LEU A 101 10.11 -16.03 -0.43
C LEU A 101 11.45 -16.51 -0.98
N LEU A 102 11.79 -17.78 -0.74
CA LEU A 102 13.08 -18.35 -1.13
C LEU A 102 13.19 -18.39 -2.66
N GLU A 103 12.15 -18.84 -3.35
CA GLU A 103 12.09 -18.83 -4.83
C GLU A 103 12.27 -17.42 -5.40
N THR A 104 11.65 -16.42 -4.76
CA THR A 104 11.73 -15.03 -5.19
C THR A 104 13.14 -14.49 -5.02
N LEU A 105 13.78 -14.71 -3.87
CA LEU A 105 15.16 -14.29 -3.60
C LEU A 105 16.16 -14.98 -4.54
N GLU A 106 15.96 -16.28 -4.79
CA GLU A 106 16.76 -17.08 -5.73
C GLU A 106 16.59 -16.64 -7.20
N SER A 107 15.51 -15.92 -7.52
CA SER A 107 15.27 -15.40 -8.87
C SER A 107 16.07 -14.13 -9.20
N ILE A 108 16.58 -13.42 -8.18
CA ILE A 108 17.27 -12.13 -8.33
C ILE A 108 18.57 -12.28 -9.14
N PRO A 109 19.46 -13.26 -8.86
CA PRO A 109 20.66 -13.50 -9.67
C PRO A 109 20.41 -13.72 -11.15
N ARG A 110 19.42 -14.55 -11.48
CA ARG A 110 19.03 -14.75 -12.89
C ARG A 110 18.53 -13.44 -13.54
N SER A 111 17.82 -12.61 -12.77
CA SER A 111 17.37 -11.29 -13.25
C SER A 111 18.55 -10.36 -13.50
N PHE A 112 19.56 -10.38 -12.63
CA PHE A 112 20.84 -9.69 -12.82
C PHE A 112 21.52 -10.13 -14.12
N ASP A 113 21.71 -11.43 -14.34
CA ASP A 113 22.35 -11.95 -15.56
C ASP A 113 21.62 -11.50 -16.83
N THR A 114 20.28 -11.52 -16.78
CA THR A 114 19.44 -11.06 -17.89
C THR A 114 19.68 -9.58 -18.19
N ALA A 115 19.77 -8.74 -17.16
CA ALA A 115 20.04 -7.31 -17.33
C ALA A 115 21.46 -7.06 -17.85
N CYS A 116 22.47 -7.75 -17.31
CA CYS A 116 23.86 -7.60 -17.78
C CYS A 116 24.02 -8.02 -19.24
N LEU A 117 23.39 -9.12 -19.65
CA LEU A 117 23.37 -9.54 -21.06
C LEU A 117 22.72 -8.49 -21.97
N PHE A 118 21.64 -7.87 -21.49
CA PHE A 118 20.87 -6.89 -22.26
C PHE A 118 21.59 -5.54 -22.40
N TYR A 119 22.21 -5.06 -21.32
CA TYR A 119 22.85 -3.75 -21.26
C TYR A 119 24.35 -3.75 -21.57
N GLY A 120 25.03 -4.89 -21.46
CA GLY A 120 26.48 -5.00 -21.60
C GLY A 120 27.27 -4.40 -20.43
N ASP A 121 26.62 -4.09 -19.30
CA ASP A 121 27.25 -3.60 -18.07
C ASP A 121 26.56 -4.17 -16.82
N ASP A 122 27.25 -4.11 -15.67
CA ASP A 122 26.70 -4.54 -14.39
C ASP A 122 25.62 -3.57 -13.90
N CYS A 123 24.37 -4.00 -13.98
CA CYS A 123 23.21 -3.21 -13.57
C CYS A 123 22.19 -4.10 -12.85
N PRO A 124 22.15 -4.11 -11.50
CA PRO A 124 21.20 -4.94 -10.76
C PRO A 124 19.77 -4.41 -10.95
N PRO A 125 18.91 -5.12 -11.69
CA PRO A 125 17.56 -4.63 -11.99
C PRO A 125 16.64 -4.68 -10.76
N ILE A 126 16.99 -5.53 -9.79
CA ILE A 126 16.34 -5.70 -8.50
C ILE A 126 17.45 -5.73 -7.46
N PHE A 127 17.35 -4.87 -6.45
CA PHE A 127 18.25 -4.84 -5.30
C PHE A 127 17.53 -4.49 -4.00
N GLU A 128 16.21 -4.30 -4.03
CA GLU A 128 15.39 -4.07 -2.84
C GLU A 128 14.17 -5.00 -2.86
N VAL A 129 13.81 -5.48 -1.67
CA VAL A 129 12.60 -6.29 -1.45
C VAL A 129 11.81 -5.72 -0.28
N ILE A 130 10.49 -5.77 -0.32
CA ILE A 130 9.58 -5.30 0.74
C ILE A 130 9.06 -6.51 1.53
N LEU A 131 9.26 -6.51 2.84
CA LEU A 131 8.70 -7.49 3.78
C LEU A 131 7.39 -6.94 4.40
N PRO A 132 6.20 -7.44 4.03
CA PRO A 132 4.94 -7.05 4.65
C PRO A 132 4.82 -7.58 6.08
N MET A 133 3.89 -7.01 6.85
CA MET A 133 3.57 -7.45 8.21
C MET A 133 4.82 -7.60 9.09
N THR A 134 5.75 -6.66 8.98
CA THR A 134 7.01 -6.73 9.73
C THR A 134 6.74 -6.50 11.22
N ALA A 135 7.19 -7.43 12.06
CA ALA A 135 7.03 -7.36 13.51
C ALA A 135 8.36 -7.29 14.30
N SER A 136 9.50 -7.63 13.68
CA SER A 136 10.79 -7.68 14.38
C SER A 136 11.99 -7.42 13.46
N HIS A 137 13.11 -7.01 14.05
CA HIS A 137 14.37 -6.84 13.32
C HIS A 137 14.92 -8.17 12.80
N THR A 138 14.69 -9.27 13.54
CA THR A 138 15.07 -10.63 13.14
C THR A 138 14.39 -11.04 11.84
N ALA A 139 13.12 -10.70 11.64
CA ALA A 139 12.41 -11.02 10.40
C ALA A 139 13.08 -10.37 9.17
N ILE A 140 13.50 -9.10 9.30
CA ILE A 140 14.22 -8.36 8.26
C ILE A 140 15.62 -8.97 8.05
N ASP A 141 16.33 -9.22 9.15
CA ASP A 141 17.70 -9.73 9.15
C ASP A 141 17.80 -11.14 8.57
N ASN A 142 16.82 -12.01 8.84
CA ASN A 142 16.73 -13.35 8.26
C ASN A 142 16.68 -13.32 6.74
N ILE A 143 15.90 -12.40 6.14
CA ILE A 143 15.82 -12.25 4.68
C ILE A 143 17.16 -11.76 4.12
N TYR A 144 17.75 -10.74 4.76
CA TYR A 144 19.04 -10.19 4.36
C TYR A 144 20.13 -11.27 4.39
N ARG A 145 20.28 -11.97 5.52
CA ARG A 145 21.28 -13.03 5.71
C ARG A 145 21.02 -14.24 4.83
N TYR A 146 19.77 -14.64 4.63
CA TYR A 146 19.46 -15.71 3.69
C TYR A 146 19.96 -15.34 2.28
N TYR A 147 19.72 -14.11 1.83
CA TYR A 147 20.21 -13.67 0.53
C TYR A 147 21.75 -13.63 0.48
N THR A 148 22.42 -12.96 1.43
CA THR A 148 23.87 -12.78 1.38
C THR A 148 24.64 -14.07 1.65
N ASP A 149 24.21 -14.86 2.63
CA ASP A 149 25.00 -15.98 3.15
C ASP A 149 24.65 -17.29 2.43
N ILE A 150 23.40 -17.41 1.94
CA ILE A 150 22.91 -18.63 1.29
C ILE A 150 22.80 -18.44 -0.23
N VAL A 151 22.00 -17.47 -0.71
CA VAL A 151 21.80 -17.27 -2.16
C VAL A 151 23.09 -16.86 -2.85
N VAL A 152 23.77 -15.84 -2.31
CA VAL A 152 25.05 -15.37 -2.84
C VAL A 152 26.18 -16.29 -2.36
N GLY A 153 26.22 -16.65 -1.07
CA GLY A 153 27.29 -17.46 -0.49
C GLY A 153 27.45 -18.87 -1.04
N LYS A 154 26.39 -19.48 -1.60
CA LYS A 154 26.52 -20.81 -2.24
C LYS A 154 27.45 -20.79 -3.45
N GLN A 155 27.69 -19.63 -4.07
CA GLN A 155 28.59 -19.52 -5.22
C GLN A 155 30.00 -20.05 -4.91
N GLU A 156 30.44 -19.98 -3.65
CA GLU A 156 31.76 -20.42 -3.18
C GLU A 156 31.83 -21.91 -2.80
N ARG A 157 30.71 -22.64 -2.85
CA ARG A 157 30.70 -24.08 -2.50
C ARG A 157 31.30 -24.91 -3.64
N SER A 158 32.17 -25.86 -3.29
CA SER A 158 32.75 -26.82 -4.24
C SER A 158 31.76 -27.91 -4.64
N LEU A 159 31.72 -28.23 -5.94
CA LEU A 159 30.99 -29.36 -6.50
C LEU A 159 31.93 -30.56 -6.68
N GLY A 160 31.77 -31.57 -5.83
CA GLY A 160 32.54 -32.81 -5.91
C GLY A 160 34.02 -32.66 -5.57
N GLU A 161 34.80 -33.69 -5.92
CA GLU A 161 36.20 -33.86 -5.50
C GLU A 161 37.21 -32.98 -6.26
N GLY A 162 36.76 -32.16 -7.22
CA GLY A 162 37.62 -31.36 -8.10
C GLY A 162 37.87 -29.91 -7.69
N GLY A 163 37.28 -29.42 -6.60
CA GLY A 163 37.46 -28.05 -6.13
C GLY A 163 36.76 -26.96 -6.97
N MET A 164 36.06 -27.33 -8.05
CA MET A 164 35.28 -26.42 -8.89
C MET A 164 34.11 -25.84 -8.09
N THR A 165 34.04 -24.51 -7.98
CA THR A 165 32.96 -23.85 -7.25
C THR A 165 31.68 -23.79 -8.09
N ILE A 166 30.53 -23.54 -7.44
CA ILE A 166 29.28 -23.27 -8.16
C ILE A 166 29.45 -22.04 -9.08
N ALA A 167 30.18 -21.02 -8.65
CA ALA A 167 30.48 -19.85 -9.46
C ALA A 167 31.27 -20.18 -10.74
N ASP A 168 32.24 -21.10 -10.65
CA ASP A 168 33.01 -21.56 -11.82
C ASP A 168 32.12 -22.29 -12.83
N TRP A 169 31.06 -22.94 -12.36
CA TRP A 169 30.16 -23.73 -13.22
C TRP A 169 29.09 -22.89 -13.91
N ILE A 170 28.37 -22.04 -13.16
CA ILE A 170 27.18 -21.35 -13.67
C ILE A 170 27.26 -19.82 -13.60
N GLY A 171 28.40 -19.28 -13.15
CA GLY A 171 28.59 -17.84 -12.99
C GLY A 171 28.34 -17.35 -11.56
N ARG A 172 28.76 -16.11 -11.29
CA ARG A 172 28.65 -15.48 -9.97
C ARG A 172 27.21 -15.06 -9.68
N PHE A 173 26.84 -15.13 -8.40
CA PHE A 173 25.53 -14.74 -7.92
C PHE A 173 25.56 -13.25 -7.54
N ARG A 174 24.78 -12.43 -8.26
CA ARG A 174 24.78 -10.96 -8.14
C ARG A 174 23.34 -10.41 -8.08
N PRO A 175 23.10 -9.23 -7.48
CA PRO A 175 24.03 -8.42 -6.71
C PRO A 175 24.48 -9.15 -5.43
N ASP A 176 25.62 -8.74 -4.86
CA ASP A 176 26.19 -9.38 -3.66
C ASP A 176 25.31 -9.20 -2.41
N ARG A 177 24.44 -8.19 -2.44
CA ARG A 177 23.52 -7.83 -1.36
C ARG A 177 22.24 -7.22 -1.92
N ILE A 178 21.20 -7.29 -1.11
CA ILE A 178 19.93 -6.59 -1.31
C ILE A 178 19.63 -5.74 -0.08
N ASN A 179 18.75 -4.75 -0.22
CA ASN A 179 18.13 -4.06 0.90
C ASN A 179 16.76 -4.69 1.19
N VAL A 180 16.44 -4.88 2.47
CA VAL A 180 15.12 -5.34 2.89
C VAL A 180 14.36 -4.14 3.47
N ILE A 181 13.25 -3.79 2.85
CA ILE A 181 12.36 -2.68 3.21
C ILE A 181 11.27 -3.25 4.12
N PRO A 182 11.28 -2.98 5.44
CA PRO A 182 10.19 -3.40 6.31
C PRO A 182 8.92 -2.60 6.02
N LEU A 183 7.79 -3.29 5.89
CA LEU A 183 6.45 -2.71 5.86
C LEU A 183 5.73 -3.00 7.19
N PHE A 184 5.48 -1.93 7.95
CA PHE A 184 4.77 -1.96 9.23
C PHE A 184 3.30 -1.62 9.04
N GLU A 185 2.42 -2.47 9.58
CA GLU A 185 0.96 -2.43 9.31
C GLU A 185 0.08 -2.36 10.57
N GLU A 186 0.60 -2.74 11.74
CA GLU A 186 -0.13 -2.79 13.00
C GLU A 186 0.38 -1.75 13.99
N MET A 187 -0.48 -1.29 14.91
CA MET A 187 -0.19 -0.16 15.80
C MET A 187 1.10 -0.35 16.59
N ASP A 188 1.24 -1.46 17.31
CA ASP A 188 2.40 -1.73 18.15
C ASP A 188 3.70 -1.75 17.33
N HIS A 189 3.68 -2.43 16.19
CA HIS A 189 4.84 -2.53 15.30
C HIS A 189 5.18 -1.21 14.62
N MET A 190 4.19 -0.35 14.34
CA MET A 190 4.43 0.99 13.79
C MET A 190 5.01 1.95 14.82
N LEU A 191 4.55 1.89 16.08
CA LEU A 191 5.15 2.66 17.19
C LEU A 191 6.59 2.20 17.47
N ASP A 192 6.86 0.90 17.38
CA ASP A 192 8.21 0.33 17.60
C ASP A 192 9.11 0.29 16.35
N ALA A 193 8.61 0.75 15.19
CA ALA A 193 9.30 0.64 13.90
C ALA A 193 10.74 1.20 13.95
N HIS A 194 10.93 2.29 14.70
CA HIS A 194 12.22 2.94 14.88
C HIS A 194 13.24 2.06 15.63
N ASN A 195 12.83 1.31 16.65
CA ASN A 195 13.71 0.38 17.38
C ASN A 195 14.07 -0.82 16.50
N VAL A 196 13.09 -1.37 15.77
CA VAL A 196 13.31 -2.46 14.81
C VAL A 196 14.33 -2.06 13.75
N VAL A 197 14.17 -0.87 13.16
CA VAL A 197 15.10 -0.35 12.14
C VAL A 197 16.47 -0.05 12.76
N ARG A 198 16.53 0.59 13.93
CA ARG A 198 17.79 0.87 14.63
C ARG A 198 18.60 -0.41 14.82
N ARG A 199 17.99 -1.48 15.33
CA ARG A 199 18.65 -2.77 15.53
C ARG A 199 19.09 -3.43 14.24
N TYR A 200 18.27 -3.36 13.19
CA TYR A 200 18.64 -3.91 11.88
C TYR A 200 19.91 -3.25 11.30
N LEU A 201 20.19 -1.99 11.63
CA LEU A 201 21.32 -1.23 11.10
C LEU A 201 22.65 -1.46 11.85
N GLU A 202 22.64 -1.97 13.10
CA GLU A 202 23.81 -1.99 14.00
C GLU A 202 25.05 -2.70 13.44
N ASP A 203 24.89 -3.74 12.63
CA ASP A 203 25.97 -4.58 12.10
C ASP A 203 26.18 -4.45 10.58
N LYS A 204 25.64 -3.39 9.95
CA LYS A 204 25.62 -3.26 8.48
C LYS A 204 26.19 -1.93 7.98
N ASP A 205 27.03 -2.02 6.95
CA ASP A 205 27.48 -0.85 6.18
C ASP A 205 26.44 -0.48 5.11
N ILE A 206 25.40 0.24 5.56
CA ILE A 206 24.26 0.67 4.75
C ILE A 206 24.23 2.20 4.64
N ALA A 207 24.36 2.71 3.41
CA ALA A 207 24.35 4.15 3.14
C ALA A 207 22.96 4.81 3.24
N HIS A 208 21.90 4.01 3.12
CA HIS A 208 20.52 4.43 3.29
C HIS A 208 19.61 3.23 3.51
N GLN A 209 18.49 3.44 4.22
CA GLN A 209 17.48 2.42 4.46
C GLN A 209 16.09 2.99 4.15
N ARG A 210 15.27 2.22 3.45
CA ARG A 210 13.86 2.58 3.19
C ARG A 210 12.98 1.90 4.23
N VAL A 211 11.91 2.56 4.65
CA VAL A 211 10.97 2.02 5.64
C VAL A 211 9.56 2.31 5.18
N PHE A 212 8.70 1.31 5.12
CA PHE A 212 7.37 1.43 4.56
C PHE A 212 6.33 1.39 5.70
N LEU A 213 5.49 2.43 5.76
CA LEU A 213 4.38 2.54 6.70
C LEU A 213 3.05 2.39 5.96
N ALA A 214 2.18 1.51 6.46
CA ALA A 214 0.84 1.38 5.93
C ALA A 214 -0.07 2.51 6.42
N ARG A 215 -1.04 2.89 5.56
CA ARG A 215 -2.15 3.78 5.94
C ARG A 215 -3.47 3.03 5.95
N SER A 216 -3.73 2.20 4.94
CA SER A 216 -5.01 1.52 4.74
C SER A 216 -5.37 0.54 5.86
N ASP A 217 -4.42 -0.32 6.25
CA ASP A 217 -4.64 -1.35 7.26
C ASP A 217 -4.83 -0.75 8.67
N PRO A 218 -4.00 0.22 9.13
CA PRO A 218 -4.27 0.94 10.36
C PRO A 218 -5.62 1.67 10.37
N ALA A 219 -6.05 2.28 9.26
CA ALA A 219 -7.34 2.96 9.22
C ALA A 219 -8.49 1.98 9.39
N MET A 220 -8.43 0.83 8.71
CA MET A 220 -9.45 -0.23 8.85
C MET A 220 -9.51 -0.79 10.27
N ASN A 221 -8.36 -0.94 10.94
CA ASN A 221 -8.28 -1.55 12.26
C ASN A 221 -8.61 -0.55 13.39
N TYR A 222 -8.17 0.71 13.26
CA TYR A 222 -8.14 1.67 14.36
C TYR A 222 -8.88 2.99 14.08
N GLY A 223 -9.48 3.11 12.89
CA GLY A 223 -10.14 4.32 12.43
C GLY A 223 -9.19 5.35 11.80
N LEU A 224 -9.79 6.32 11.11
CA LEU A 224 -9.08 7.30 10.27
C LEU A 224 -8.06 8.13 11.07
N ILE A 225 -8.49 8.71 12.19
CA ILE A 225 -7.69 9.64 12.99
C ILE A 225 -6.49 8.90 13.60
N SER A 226 -6.72 7.73 14.19
CA SER A 226 -5.64 6.91 14.74
C SER A 226 -4.59 6.55 13.69
N ALA A 227 -5.00 6.18 12.48
CA ALA A 227 -4.07 5.85 11.41
C ALA A 227 -3.16 7.01 11.00
N VAL A 228 -3.69 8.25 10.99
CA VAL A 228 -2.92 9.45 10.66
C VAL A 228 -1.94 9.81 11.77
N LEU A 229 -2.40 9.84 13.02
CA LEU A 229 -1.55 10.14 14.18
C LEU A 229 -0.43 9.11 14.34
N LEU A 230 -0.76 7.81 14.19
CA LEU A 230 0.21 6.72 14.23
C LEU A 230 1.32 6.88 13.19
N ASN A 231 0.95 7.22 11.94
CA ASN A 231 1.94 7.49 10.89
C ASN A 231 2.84 8.68 11.23
N LYS A 232 2.31 9.75 11.83
CA LYS A 232 3.10 10.93 12.22
C LYS A 232 4.09 10.61 13.34
N ILE A 233 3.67 9.86 14.35
CA ILE A 233 4.55 9.39 15.44
C ILE A 233 5.67 8.52 14.85
N ALA A 234 5.33 7.51 14.06
CA ALA A 234 6.31 6.62 13.44
C ALA A 234 7.32 7.37 12.55
N LEU A 235 6.85 8.33 11.73
CA LEU A 235 7.72 9.15 10.89
C LEU A 235 8.66 10.04 11.70
N ARG A 236 8.22 10.55 12.85
CA ARG A 236 9.06 11.32 13.76
C ARG A 236 10.15 10.45 14.36
N HIS A 237 9.80 9.30 14.93
CA HIS A 237 10.78 8.40 15.53
C HIS A 237 11.81 7.88 14.50
N LEU A 238 11.38 7.59 13.26
CA LEU A 238 12.30 7.23 12.18
C LEU A 238 13.26 8.38 11.86
N GLN A 239 12.81 9.63 11.86
CA GLN A 239 13.69 10.77 11.67
C GLN A 239 14.74 10.87 12.78
N GLU A 240 14.34 10.65 14.04
CA GLU A 240 15.25 10.64 15.20
C GLU A 240 16.32 9.53 15.04
N VAL A 241 15.95 8.31 14.62
CA VAL A 241 16.92 7.24 14.31
C VAL A 241 17.85 7.63 13.17
N SER A 242 17.36 8.30 12.14
CA SER A 242 18.20 8.76 11.03
C SER A 242 19.25 9.78 11.50
N GLU A 243 18.86 10.68 12.41
CA GLU A 243 19.75 11.69 13.00
C GLU A 243 20.77 11.05 13.96
N GLU A 244 20.35 10.10 14.79
CA GLU A 244 21.20 9.37 15.74
C GLU A 244 22.25 8.49 15.06
N THR A 245 21.85 7.73 14.05
CA THR A 245 22.72 6.73 13.39
C THR A 245 23.55 7.32 12.26
N GLY A 246 23.16 8.48 11.72
CA GLY A 246 23.74 9.06 10.50
C GLY A 246 23.35 8.33 9.21
N VAL A 247 22.59 7.24 9.29
CA VAL A 247 22.05 6.53 8.12
C VAL A 247 20.85 7.30 7.60
N ARG A 248 20.83 7.59 6.29
CA ARG A 248 19.68 8.25 5.66
C ARG A 248 18.48 7.31 5.60
N LEU A 249 17.40 7.65 6.29
CA LEU A 249 16.14 6.93 6.18
C LEU A 249 15.22 7.58 5.14
N TYR A 250 14.63 6.76 4.28
CA TYR A 250 13.68 7.19 3.24
C TYR A 250 12.32 6.52 3.45
N PRO A 251 11.40 7.17 4.21
CA PRO A 251 10.09 6.61 4.46
C PRO A 251 9.22 6.51 3.20
N ILE A 252 8.48 5.42 3.09
CA ILE A 252 7.46 5.15 2.08
C ILE A 252 6.11 5.14 2.80
N ILE A 253 5.07 5.76 2.24
CA ILE A 253 3.70 5.65 2.77
C ILE A 253 2.74 5.03 1.77
N GLY A 254 1.94 4.08 2.27
CA GLY A 254 1.00 3.29 1.48
C GLY A 254 -0.39 3.90 1.50
N VAL A 255 -0.69 4.71 0.49
CA VAL A 255 -1.91 5.52 0.40
C VAL A 255 -2.74 5.16 -0.83
N GLY A 256 -4.06 5.02 -0.64
CA GLY A 256 -5.05 4.85 -1.71
C GLY A 256 -5.83 6.14 -1.99
N SER A 257 -6.65 6.14 -3.05
CA SER A 257 -7.41 7.32 -3.48
C SER A 257 -8.56 7.72 -2.56
N ALA A 258 -9.16 6.76 -1.83
CA ALA A 258 -10.20 7.05 -0.85
C ALA A 258 -9.63 7.85 0.34
N PRO A 259 -10.32 8.88 0.89
CA PRO A 259 -9.86 9.61 2.07
C PRO A 259 -9.54 8.68 3.25
N PHE A 260 -10.33 7.62 3.47
CA PHE A 260 -10.09 6.59 4.47
C PHE A 260 -8.82 5.75 4.26
N ARG A 261 -8.29 5.71 3.05
CA ARG A 261 -7.05 4.97 2.71
C ARG A 261 -5.85 5.85 2.39
N GLY A 262 -6.00 7.16 2.36
CA GLY A 262 -4.91 8.14 2.29
C GLY A 262 -5.23 9.36 1.43
N GLY A 263 -6.33 9.30 0.68
CA GLY A 263 -6.84 10.41 -0.12
C GLY A 263 -5.94 10.79 -1.30
N LEU A 264 -4.98 9.95 -1.72
CA LEU A 264 -4.05 10.31 -2.80
C LEU A 264 -4.68 10.08 -4.17
N SER A 265 -4.99 11.18 -4.85
CA SER A 265 -5.48 11.25 -6.23
C SER A 265 -4.69 12.33 -6.97
N PRO A 266 -4.78 12.42 -8.31
CA PRO A 266 -4.13 13.49 -9.06
C PRO A 266 -4.49 14.90 -8.57
N GLY A 267 -5.72 15.10 -8.10
CA GLY A 267 -6.21 16.39 -7.59
C GLY A 267 -5.80 16.71 -6.15
N THR A 268 -5.24 15.75 -5.41
CA THR A 268 -4.97 15.89 -3.96
C THR A 268 -3.49 15.77 -3.59
N VAL A 269 -2.58 15.67 -4.58
CA VAL A 269 -1.13 15.51 -4.36
C VAL A 269 -0.55 16.54 -3.38
N ASP A 270 -0.82 17.84 -3.55
CA ASP A 270 -0.24 18.86 -2.65
C ASP A 270 -0.73 18.69 -1.21
N ARG A 271 -2.02 18.42 -1.04
CA ARG A 271 -2.64 18.24 0.28
C ARG A 271 -2.07 17.02 1.00
N VAL A 272 -2.03 15.87 0.31
CA VAL A 272 -1.51 14.63 0.88
C VAL A 272 -0.02 14.71 1.18
N THR A 273 0.77 15.34 0.32
CA THR A 273 2.20 15.52 0.59
C THR A 273 2.48 16.54 1.70
N ALA A 274 1.61 17.54 1.88
CA ALA A 274 1.68 18.46 3.01
C ALA A 274 1.35 17.79 4.35
N GLU A 275 0.52 16.73 4.36
CA GLU A 275 0.23 15.93 5.55
C GLU A 275 1.48 15.22 6.09
N TYR A 276 2.28 14.67 5.17
CA TYR A 276 3.44 13.83 5.44
C TYR A 276 4.72 14.37 4.80
N PRO A 277 5.20 15.55 5.21
CA PRO A 277 6.33 16.22 4.56
C PRO A 277 7.63 15.40 4.57
N SER A 278 7.87 14.58 5.61
CA SER A 278 9.05 13.71 5.71
C SER A 278 8.99 12.45 4.85
N VAL A 279 7.83 12.10 4.29
CA VAL A 279 7.73 10.93 3.43
C VAL A 279 8.49 11.17 2.12
N HIS A 280 9.35 10.21 1.79
CA HIS A 280 10.13 10.25 0.57
C HIS A 280 9.36 9.67 -0.61
N THR A 281 8.78 8.48 -0.46
CA THR A 281 8.06 7.80 -1.54
C THR A 281 6.58 7.64 -1.21
N PHE A 282 5.71 8.04 -2.13
CA PHE A 282 4.27 7.80 -2.04
C PHE A 282 3.88 6.68 -3.02
N THR A 283 3.02 5.76 -2.57
CA THR A 283 2.45 4.77 -3.48
C THR A 283 1.38 5.39 -4.37
N VAL A 284 1.46 5.14 -5.68
CA VAL A 284 0.39 5.41 -6.64
C VAL A 284 -0.32 4.10 -6.95
N GLN A 285 -1.57 3.99 -6.52
CA GLN A 285 -2.41 2.79 -6.63
C GLN A 285 -3.22 2.78 -7.94
N SER A 286 -3.97 1.72 -8.21
CA SER A 286 -4.62 1.53 -9.51
C SER A 286 -5.73 2.57 -9.73
N ALA A 287 -6.48 2.97 -8.70
CA ALA A 287 -7.51 4.01 -8.86
C ALA A 287 -6.90 5.33 -9.34
N PHE A 288 -5.80 5.76 -8.72
CA PHE A 288 -5.04 6.94 -9.16
C PHE A 288 -4.64 6.84 -10.64
N LYS A 289 -4.23 5.66 -11.12
CA LYS A 289 -3.73 5.46 -12.50
C LYS A 289 -4.84 5.37 -13.55
N TYR A 290 -6.00 4.82 -13.19
CA TYR A 290 -7.00 4.38 -14.17
C TYR A 290 -8.37 5.05 -14.06
N ASP A 291 -8.68 5.70 -12.94
CA ASP A 291 -9.97 6.41 -12.74
C ASP A 291 -9.85 7.93 -12.95
N HIS A 292 -8.74 8.36 -13.53
CA HIS A 292 -8.41 9.75 -13.85
C HIS A 292 -7.85 9.86 -15.27
N SER A 293 -7.84 11.09 -15.81
CA SER A 293 -7.28 11.33 -17.14
C SER A 293 -5.76 11.10 -17.14
N LEU A 294 -5.21 10.63 -18.25
CA LEU A 294 -3.76 10.41 -18.39
C LEU A 294 -2.96 11.69 -18.09
N GLU A 295 -3.44 12.84 -18.55
CA GLU A 295 -2.79 14.13 -18.32
C GLU A 295 -2.73 14.47 -16.83
N ASP A 296 -3.84 14.33 -16.11
CA ASP A 296 -3.88 14.57 -14.65
C ASP A 296 -2.89 13.65 -13.93
N VAL A 297 -2.87 12.36 -14.30
CA VAL A 297 -1.96 11.37 -13.71
C VAL A 297 -0.50 11.74 -13.96
N GLN A 298 -0.13 12.06 -15.20
CA GLN A 298 1.23 12.49 -15.54
C GLN A 298 1.65 13.76 -14.79
N ASN A 299 0.75 14.75 -14.70
CA ASN A 299 0.99 15.99 -13.96
C ASN A 299 1.22 15.72 -12.48
N ALA A 300 0.40 14.84 -11.89
CA ALA A 300 0.48 14.46 -10.49
C ALA A 300 1.76 13.66 -10.18
N VAL A 301 2.15 12.70 -11.03
CA VAL A 301 3.41 11.96 -10.91
C VAL A 301 4.62 12.89 -11.01
N ARG A 302 4.62 13.84 -11.95
CA ARG A 302 5.68 14.86 -12.05
C ARG A 302 5.81 15.70 -10.77
N ARG A 303 4.69 16.08 -10.16
CA ARG A 303 4.68 16.81 -8.87
C ARG A 303 5.21 15.94 -7.72
N LEU A 304 4.85 14.66 -7.68
CA LEU A 304 5.37 13.72 -6.68
C LEU A 304 6.89 13.53 -6.82
N GLU A 305 7.42 13.36 -8.04
CA GLU A 305 8.85 13.18 -8.30
C GLU A 305 9.70 14.45 -8.14
N GLY A 306 9.07 15.62 -8.28
CA GLY A 306 9.72 16.93 -8.15
C GLY A 306 9.79 17.47 -6.73
N ARG A 307 9.19 16.79 -5.74
CA ARG A 307 9.14 17.27 -4.35
C ARG A 307 10.52 17.16 -3.67
N MET A 308 10.70 17.94 -2.61
CA MET A 308 11.77 17.74 -1.64
C MET A 308 11.16 17.27 -0.33
N SER A 309 11.68 16.18 0.22
CA SER A 309 11.28 15.70 1.55
C SER A 309 11.67 16.74 2.61
N GLY A 310 10.72 17.07 3.47
CA GLY A 310 10.90 17.95 4.62
C GLY A 310 11.13 17.17 5.91
N ARG A 311 10.92 17.84 7.06
CA ARG A 311 10.96 17.22 8.39
C ARG A 311 9.58 16.71 8.79
N ALA A 312 9.55 15.67 9.62
CA ALA A 312 8.34 15.18 10.25
C ALA A 312 7.74 16.29 11.12
N ARG A 313 6.41 16.40 11.12
CA ARG A 313 5.71 17.36 11.96
C ARG A 313 5.73 16.86 13.41
N PRO A 314 6.02 17.72 14.40
CA PRO A 314 5.91 17.34 15.80
C PRO A 314 4.45 17.05 16.14
N VAL A 315 4.25 16.07 17.00
CA VAL A 315 2.96 15.71 17.61
C VAL A 315 3.24 15.47 19.09
N ASP A 316 2.35 15.94 19.97
CA ASP A 316 2.37 15.53 21.38
C ASP A 316 1.96 14.05 21.44
N GLU A 317 2.95 13.19 21.64
CA GLU A 317 2.77 11.74 21.57
C GLU A 317 1.87 11.22 22.69
N ALA A 318 1.96 11.78 23.90
CA ALA A 318 1.13 11.32 25.02
C ALA A 318 -0.34 11.69 24.79
N ALA A 319 -0.61 12.91 24.33
CA ALA A 319 -1.97 13.34 23.99
C ALA A 319 -2.52 12.57 22.77
N ALA A 320 -1.68 12.32 21.77
CA ALA A 320 -2.08 11.55 20.59
C ALA A 320 -2.44 10.09 20.95
N LEU A 321 -1.64 9.42 21.79
CA LEU A 321 -1.91 8.05 22.21
C LEU A 321 -3.18 7.93 23.05
N ASP A 322 -3.43 8.86 23.98
CA ASP A 322 -4.69 8.92 24.75
C ASP A 322 -5.92 9.07 23.82
N LEU A 323 -5.86 10.02 22.89
CA LEU A 323 -6.92 10.22 21.91
C LEU A 323 -7.13 8.98 21.03
N MET A 324 -6.03 8.39 20.54
CA MET A 324 -6.06 7.18 19.71
C MET A 324 -6.77 6.04 20.43
N GLU A 325 -6.49 5.81 21.71
CA GLU A 325 -7.14 4.77 22.49
C GLU A 325 -8.66 5.00 22.57
N ARG A 326 -9.10 6.20 23.01
CA ARG A 326 -10.52 6.54 23.15
C ARG A 326 -11.27 6.47 21.81
N TYR A 327 -10.69 7.04 20.76
CA TYR A 327 -11.27 7.06 19.41
C TYR A 327 -11.34 5.66 18.81
N THR A 328 -10.29 4.84 18.94
CA THR A 328 -10.27 3.45 18.43
C THR A 328 -11.36 2.62 19.09
N GLN A 329 -11.53 2.70 20.41
CA GLN A 329 -12.61 1.99 21.10
C GLN A 329 -14.00 2.42 20.62
N ALA A 330 -14.19 3.72 20.30
CA ALA A 330 -15.45 4.20 19.73
C ALA A 330 -15.69 3.69 18.31
N TYR A 331 -14.66 3.73 17.47
CA TYR A 331 -14.65 3.17 16.13
C TYR A 331 -15.07 1.69 16.15
N GLU A 332 -14.42 0.86 16.98
CA GLU A 332 -14.71 -0.57 17.08
C GLU A 332 -16.13 -0.86 17.56
N ARG A 333 -16.64 -0.09 18.55
CA ARG A 333 -18.03 -0.21 19.01
C ARG A 333 -19.04 0.04 17.91
N ARG A 334 -18.78 1.02 17.01
CA ARG A 334 -19.63 1.30 15.85
C ARG A 334 -19.48 0.27 14.75
N LEU A 335 -18.27 -0.26 14.58
CA LEU A 335 -17.95 -1.22 13.53
C LEU A 335 -18.55 -2.61 13.77
N GLY A 336 -18.55 -3.10 15.01
CA GLY A 336 -19.01 -4.45 15.35
C GLY A 336 -20.39 -4.81 14.78
N PRO A 337 -21.45 -4.01 15.02
CA PRO A 337 -22.78 -4.25 14.46
C PRO A 337 -22.86 -4.19 12.92
N LEU A 338 -21.95 -3.47 12.26
CA LEU A 338 -21.92 -3.32 10.80
C LEU A 338 -21.25 -4.49 10.09
N ALA A 339 -20.45 -5.29 10.79
CA ALA A 339 -19.64 -6.32 10.18
C ALA A 339 -20.41 -7.38 9.35
N PRO A 340 -21.62 -7.86 9.74
CA PRO A 340 -22.41 -8.74 8.88
C PRO A 340 -22.81 -8.07 7.55
N LEU A 341 -23.18 -6.78 7.59
CA LEU A 341 -23.54 -6.00 6.41
C LEU A 341 -22.31 -5.80 5.51
N ILE A 342 -21.18 -5.39 6.10
CA ILE A 342 -19.91 -5.19 5.37
C ILE A 342 -19.51 -6.47 4.64
N ASN A 343 -19.51 -7.62 5.35
CA ASN A 343 -19.17 -8.91 4.76
C ASN A 343 -20.17 -9.34 3.68
N ARG A 344 -21.45 -8.99 3.81
CA ARG A 344 -22.47 -9.27 2.80
C ARG A 344 -22.21 -8.47 1.53
N VAL A 345 -21.98 -7.17 1.64
CA VAL A 345 -21.72 -6.29 0.49
C VAL A 345 -20.37 -6.61 -0.17
N ALA A 346 -19.36 -6.96 0.63
CA ALA A 346 -18.01 -7.26 0.15
C ALA A 346 -17.94 -8.42 -0.87
N ARG A 347 -18.92 -9.34 -0.85
CA ARG A 347 -19.03 -10.45 -1.81
C ARG A 347 -19.39 -9.97 -3.23
N TYR A 348 -19.99 -8.79 -3.36
CA TYR A 348 -20.44 -8.23 -4.62
C TYR A 348 -19.49 -7.17 -5.17
N ILE A 349 -18.42 -6.86 -4.44
CA ILE A 349 -17.37 -5.95 -4.88
C ILE A 349 -16.52 -6.68 -5.92
N PRO A 350 -16.40 -6.14 -7.14
CA PRO A 350 -15.70 -6.80 -8.23
C PRO A 350 -14.21 -6.94 -7.93
N GLU A 351 -13.63 -8.00 -8.45
CA GLU A 351 -12.19 -8.24 -8.37
C GLU A 351 -11.50 -7.57 -9.55
N ARG A 352 -10.32 -6.98 -9.29
CA ARG A 352 -9.52 -6.22 -10.29
C ARG A 352 -8.14 -6.78 -10.52
N ARG A 353 -7.77 -7.79 -9.74
CA ARG A 353 -6.49 -8.49 -9.79
C ARG A 353 -6.77 -9.96 -9.55
N LYS A 354 -6.11 -10.83 -10.31
CA LYS A 354 -6.02 -12.24 -9.94
C LYS A 354 -5.25 -12.31 -8.63
N ARG A 355 -5.95 -12.62 -7.56
CA ARG A 355 -5.36 -12.87 -6.24
C ARG A 355 -5.53 -14.32 -5.90
N LYS A 356 -4.57 -14.88 -5.18
CA LYS A 356 -4.80 -16.17 -4.53
C LYS A 356 -5.89 -15.96 -3.47
N LEU A 357 -6.89 -16.83 -3.45
CA LEU A 357 -7.93 -16.80 -2.44
C LEU A 357 -7.30 -17.18 -1.08
N HIS A 358 -7.20 -16.21 -0.16
CA HIS A 358 -6.89 -16.46 1.24
C HIS A 358 -8.10 -17.06 1.99
N ILE A 359 -8.80 -18.03 1.38
CA ILE A 359 -9.94 -18.76 1.96
C ILE A 359 -9.55 -20.24 1.97
N GLY A 360 -9.71 -20.90 3.12
CA GLY A 360 -9.33 -22.32 3.29
C GLY A 360 -7.86 -22.49 3.69
N LEU A 361 -7.19 -23.51 3.13
CA LEU A 361 -5.86 -23.99 3.55
C LEU A 361 -4.73 -22.91 3.52
N PHE A 362 -4.95 -21.79 2.83
CA PHE A 362 -3.97 -20.72 2.55
C PHE A 362 -4.37 -19.34 3.12
N GLY A 363 -5.42 -19.28 3.95
CA GLY A 363 -5.95 -18.04 4.49
C GLY A 363 -5.45 -17.73 5.91
N TYR A 364 -4.94 -16.50 6.13
CA TYR A 364 -4.88 -15.92 7.47
C TYR A 364 -6.01 -14.89 7.60
N ALA A 365 -7.03 -15.20 8.40
CA ALA A 365 -8.13 -14.29 8.66
C ALA A 365 -7.69 -13.26 9.71
N ARG A 366 -7.74 -11.98 9.37
CA ARG A 366 -7.61 -10.92 10.37
C ARG A 366 -8.89 -10.91 11.20
N SER A 367 -8.79 -11.30 12.47
CA SER A 367 -9.88 -11.20 13.43
C SER A 367 -9.66 -9.98 14.31
N THR A 368 -10.55 -9.00 14.23
CA THR A 368 -10.60 -7.92 15.22
C THR A 368 -11.80 -8.22 16.13
N GLY A 369 -11.55 -8.47 17.42
CA GLY A 369 -12.63 -8.75 18.38
C GLY A 369 -13.51 -9.98 18.06
N GLY A 370 -12.96 -11.00 17.37
CA GLY A 370 -13.71 -12.21 16.98
C GLY A 370 -14.56 -12.08 15.71
N ILE A 371 -14.52 -10.91 15.04
CA ILE A 371 -15.21 -10.68 13.77
C ILE A 371 -14.20 -10.64 12.62
N THR A 372 -14.43 -11.47 11.61
CA THR A 372 -13.64 -11.46 10.38
C THR A 372 -14.17 -10.38 9.43
N LEU A 373 -13.31 -9.43 9.04
CA LEU A 373 -13.62 -8.38 8.08
C LEU A 373 -12.87 -8.60 6.76
N PRO A 374 -13.38 -8.07 5.63
CA PRO A 374 -12.65 -8.10 4.37
C PRO A 374 -11.42 -7.18 4.43
N ARG A 375 -10.45 -7.36 3.50
CA ARG A 375 -9.29 -6.45 3.37
C ARG A 375 -9.73 -5.00 3.11
N ALA A 376 -8.86 -4.04 3.46
CA ALA A 376 -9.16 -2.60 3.49
C ALA A 376 -9.87 -2.01 2.25
N ILE A 377 -9.53 -2.48 1.04
CA ILE A 377 -10.21 -2.04 -0.20
C ILE A 377 -11.68 -2.48 -0.20
N LYS A 378 -11.96 -3.77 0.00
CA LYS A 378 -13.33 -4.31 0.02
C LYS A 378 -14.10 -3.77 1.23
N PHE A 379 -13.44 -3.55 2.37
CA PHE A 379 -14.02 -2.89 3.54
C PHE A 379 -14.53 -1.48 3.21
N THR A 380 -13.64 -0.64 2.66
CA THR A 380 -13.95 0.76 2.33
C THR A 380 -15.02 0.83 1.24
N ALA A 381 -14.86 0.05 0.18
CA ALA A 381 -15.82 -0.07 -0.91
C ALA A 381 -17.21 -0.51 -0.43
N ALA A 382 -17.31 -1.45 0.51
CA ALA A 382 -18.59 -1.91 1.06
C ALA A 382 -19.33 -0.78 1.78
N LEU A 383 -18.62 -0.06 2.65
CA LEU A 383 -19.16 1.01 3.48
C LEU A 383 -19.60 2.22 2.65
N TYR A 384 -18.77 2.66 1.70
CA TYR A 384 -19.15 3.67 0.71
C TYR A 384 -20.38 3.26 -0.11
N SER A 385 -20.51 1.98 -0.47
CA SER A 385 -21.63 1.49 -1.29
C SER A 385 -22.97 1.45 -0.55
N VAL A 386 -22.98 1.47 0.78
CA VAL A 386 -24.21 1.59 1.60
C VAL A 386 -24.46 3.03 2.07
N GLY A 387 -23.69 4.00 1.55
CA GLY A 387 -23.81 5.40 1.91
C GLY A 387 -23.22 5.77 3.27
N LEU A 388 -22.37 4.90 3.84
CA LEU A 388 -21.69 5.13 5.12
C LEU A 388 -20.16 5.16 4.91
N PRO A 389 -19.58 6.27 4.44
CA PRO A 389 -18.13 6.42 4.42
C PRO A 389 -17.48 6.09 5.79
N PRO A 390 -16.46 5.20 5.83
CA PRO A 390 -15.83 4.76 7.08
C PRO A 390 -15.08 5.87 7.85
N GLU A 391 -14.79 7.00 7.19
CA GLU A 391 -14.18 8.19 7.79
C GLU A 391 -14.98 8.72 8.99
N PHE A 392 -16.29 8.46 9.03
CA PHE A 392 -17.18 8.98 10.08
C PHE A 392 -17.19 8.13 11.34
N LEU A 393 -16.81 6.87 11.24
CA LEU A 393 -16.87 5.95 12.38
C LEU A 393 -15.95 6.45 13.50
N GLY A 394 -16.51 6.64 14.70
CA GLY A 394 -15.81 7.11 15.90
C GLY A 394 -15.81 8.64 16.11
N LEU A 395 -16.29 9.45 15.16
CA LEU A 395 -16.35 10.91 15.31
C LEU A 395 -17.28 11.37 16.44
N ASP A 396 -18.24 10.54 16.81
CA ASP A 396 -19.19 10.77 17.91
C ASP A 396 -18.55 10.68 19.30
N ALA A 397 -17.32 10.18 19.41
CA ALA A 397 -16.57 10.14 20.66
C ALA A 397 -15.63 11.33 20.89
N LEU A 398 -15.47 12.19 19.89
CA LEU A 398 -14.60 13.36 19.97
C LEU A 398 -15.36 14.52 20.59
N ASP A 399 -14.80 15.14 21.63
CA ASP A 399 -15.27 16.44 22.13
C ASP A 399 -14.63 17.61 21.36
N GLU A 400 -14.93 18.85 21.75
CA GLU A 400 -14.38 20.04 21.08
C GLU A 400 -12.86 20.20 21.29
N ALA A 401 -12.32 19.71 22.41
CA ALA A 401 -10.89 19.74 22.65
C ALA A 401 -10.17 18.71 21.77
N ASP A 402 -10.74 17.50 21.65
CA ASP A 402 -10.28 16.47 20.73
C ASP A 402 -10.30 16.96 19.28
N LEU A 403 -11.40 17.61 18.85
CA LEU A 403 -11.50 18.18 17.50
C LEU A 403 -10.45 19.28 17.26
N GLY A 404 -10.19 20.11 18.27
CA GLY A 404 -9.11 21.10 18.23
C GLY A 404 -7.75 20.46 18.02
N PHE A 405 -7.43 19.43 18.80
CA PHE A 405 -6.18 18.67 18.68
C PHE A 405 -6.05 17.97 17.32
N VAL A 406 -7.14 17.38 16.81
CA VAL A 406 -7.16 16.72 15.50
C VAL A 406 -6.90 17.73 14.38
N ARG A 407 -7.56 18.90 14.38
CA ARG A 407 -7.35 19.94 13.35
C ARG A 407 -5.94 20.52 13.36
N GLU A 408 -5.30 20.57 14.54
CA GLU A 408 -3.91 21.01 14.65
C GLU A 408 -2.94 19.98 14.04
N ASN A 409 -3.20 18.68 14.23
CA ASN A 409 -2.23 17.62 13.90
C ASN A 409 -2.52 16.92 12.55
N TYR A 410 -3.77 16.82 12.14
CA TYR A 410 -4.23 16.25 10.87
C TYR A 410 -4.60 17.39 9.90
N VAL A 411 -3.66 17.72 9.01
CA VAL A 411 -3.70 18.90 8.13
C VAL A 411 -4.93 18.92 7.23
N ASN A 412 -5.30 17.75 6.72
CA ASN A 412 -6.40 17.61 5.78
C ASN A 412 -7.71 17.15 6.42
N PHE A 413 -7.84 17.16 7.75
CA PHE A 413 -9.00 16.57 8.44
C PHE A 413 -10.34 17.05 7.88
N ASP A 414 -10.58 18.37 7.85
CA ASP A 414 -11.85 18.93 7.39
C ASP A 414 -12.08 18.68 5.89
N GLU A 415 -11.03 18.71 5.06
CA GLU A 415 -11.13 18.45 3.62
C GLU A 415 -11.40 16.97 3.29
N ASP A 416 -10.78 16.05 4.02
CA ASP A 416 -10.99 14.62 3.87
C ASP A 416 -12.39 14.24 4.35
N LEU A 417 -12.86 14.82 5.46
CA LEU A 417 -14.24 14.66 5.92
C LEU A 417 -15.25 15.25 4.94
N ARG A 418 -15.02 16.46 4.41
CA ARG A 418 -15.91 17.05 3.40
C ARG A 418 -15.95 16.20 2.13
N THR A 419 -14.80 15.68 1.69
CA THR A 419 -14.72 14.79 0.53
C THR A 419 -15.52 13.51 0.75
N ALA A 420 -15.38 12.88 1.92
CA ALA A 420 -16.17 11.70 2.28
C ALA A 420 -17.66 12.05 2.41
N ALA A 421 -18.01 13.22 2.97
CA ALA A 421 -19.38 13.66 3.24
C ALA A 421 -20.23 13.80 1.97
N ARG A 422 -19.60 14.07 0.83
CA ARG A 422 -20.26 14.02 -0.50
C ARG A 422 -20.90 12.66 -0.80
N PHE A 423 -20.43 11.59 -0.18
CA PHE A 423 -20.89 10.22 -0.43
C PHE A 423 -21.69 9.65 0.76
N LEU A 424 -21.99 10.48 1.76
CA LEU A 424 -22.91 10.13 2.84
C LEU A 424 -24.34 10.06 2.33
N ASN A 425 -25.06 8.98 2.64
CA ASN A 425 -26.50 8.89 2.41
C ASN A 425 -27.21 8.39 3.67
N ALA A 426 -27.73 9.33 4.46
CA ALA A 426 -28.42 9.04 5.71
C ALA A 426 -29.78 8.33 5.52
N GLU A 427 -30.34 8.33 4.30
CA GLU A 427 -31.65 7.77 3.99
C GLU A 427 -31.61 6.25 3.72
N THR A 428 -30.42 5.66 3.59
CA THR A 428 -30.29 4.22 3.35
C THR A 428 -30.80 3.37 4.51
N GLY A 429 -30.88 3.93 5.71
CA GLY A 429 -31.20 3.22 6.95
C GLY A 429 -30.05 2.38 7.51
N PHE A 430 -28.88 2.38 6.86
CA PHE A 430 -27.66 1.76 7.37
C PHE A 430 -26.73 2.75 8.08
N VAL A 431 -26.96 4.05 7.88
CA VAL A 431 -26.24 5.14 8.54
C VAL A 431 -26.95 5.48 9.85
N PRO A 432 -26.27 5.41 11.01
CA PRO A 432 -26.82 5.92 12.26
C PRO A 432 -27.09 7.43 12.19
N ARG A 433 -28.28 7.88 12.64
CA ARG A 433 -28.69 9.29 12.54
C ARG A 433 -27.80 10.22 13.36
N GLU A 434 -27.38 9.76 14.53
CA GLU A 434 -26.50 10.51 15.43
C GLU A 434 -25.15 10.75 14.75
N LEU A 435 -24.66 9.79 13.98
CA LEU A 435 -23.40 9.91 13.24
C LEU A 435 -23.52 10.91 12.09
N ALA A 436 -24.61 10.83 11.31
CA ALA A 436 -24.87 11.80 10.24
C ALA A 436 -24.99 13.23 10.79
N SER A 437 -25.68 13.41 11.92
CA SER A 437 -25.76 14.70 12.62
C SER A 437 -24.38 15.18 13.05
N ARG A 438 -23.57 14.30 13.66
CA ARG A 438 -22.23 14.67 14.12
C ARG A 438 -21.32 15.10 12.97
N VAL A 439 -21.42 14.46 11.80
CA VAL A 439 -20.67 14.89 10.60
C VAL A 439 -21.08 16.31 10.17
N ALA A 440 -22.39 16.59 10.14
CA ALA A 440 -22.90 17.91 9.78
C ALA A 440 -22.54 19.01 10.79
N ASP A 441 -22.29 18.66 12.06
CA ASP A 441 -21.78 19.59 13.07
C ASP A 441 -20.30 19.95 12.86
N ILE A 442 -19.53 19.08 12.19
CA ILE A 442 -18.07 19.25 12.01
C ILE A 442 -17.75 19.92 10.66
N VAL A 443 -18.44 19.52 9.58
CA VAL A 443 -18.21 20.03 8.22
C VAL A 443 -19.52 20.23 7.45
N ASP A 444 -19.49 21.16 6.49
CA ASP A 444 -20.58 21.33 5.53
C ASP A 444 -20.74 20.07 4.65
N VAL A 445 -21.96 19.55 4.58
CA VAL A 445 -22.30 18.35 3.82
C VAL A 445 -22.99 18.76 2.52
N GLU A 446 -22.33 18.49 1.39
CA GLU A 446 -22.86 18.67 0.03
C GLU A 446 -22.94 17.31 -0.68
N PRO A 447 -24.07 16.58 -0.56
CA PRO A 447 -24.18 15.23 -1.13
C PRO A 447 -24.09 15.23 -2.66
N ASP A 448 -23.42 14.22 -3.23
CA ASP A 448 -23.53 13.89 -4.64
C ASP A 448 -24.89 13.22 -4.87
N GLU A 449 -25.80 13.94 -5.55
CA GLU A 449 -27.19 13.49 -5.75
C GLU A 449 -27.27 12.15 -6.49
N GLU A 450 -26.39 11.93 -7.46
CA GLU A 450 -26.35 10.68 -8.23
C GLU A 450 -25.86 9.50 -7.36
N HIS A 451 -24.80 9.70 -6.58
CA HIS A 451 -24.34 8.69 -5.61
C HIS A 451 -25.42 8.41 -4.54
N THR A 452 -26.12 9.43 -4.07
CA THR A 452 -27.24 9.30 -3.13
C THR A 452 -28.35 8.43 -3.73
N ALA A 453 -28.77 8.69 -4.96
CA ALA A 453 -29.77 7.88 -5.66
C ALA A 453 -29.33 6.42 -5.82
N ILE A 454 -28.08 6.19 -6.24
CA ILE A 454 -27.54 4.83 -6.44
C ILE A 454 -27.45 4.07 -5.11
N THR A 455 -26.96 4.69 -4.04
CA THR A 455 -26.86 4.05 -2.72
C THR A 455 -28.22 3.78 -2.08
N GLY A 456 -29.22 4.63 -2.35
CA GLY A 456 -30.61 4.36 -1.99
C GLY A 456 -31.16 3.09 -2.67
N GLU A 457 -30.85 2.93 -3.96
CA GLU A 457 -31.20 1.71 -4.72
C GLU A 457 -30.45 0.47 -4.20
N ILE A 458 -29.15 0.59 -3.90
CA ILE A 458 -28.38 -0.50 -3.26
C ILE A 458 -29.05 -0.92 -1.96
N ALA A 459 -29.48 0.05 -1.13
CA ALA A 459 -30.12 -0.25 0.14
C ALA A 459 -31.47 -0.95 -0.01
N ARG A 460 -32.28 -0.55 -1.00
CA ARG A 460 -33.53 -1.23 -1.36
C ARG A 460 -33.26 -2.67 -1.79
N VAL A 461 -32.34 -2.86 -2.72
CA VAL A 461 -31.96 -4.18 -3.26
C VAL A 461 -31.40 -5.12 -2.17
N LEU A 462 -30.62 -4.59 -1.22
CA LEU A 462 -30.12 -5.36 -0.08
C LEU A 462 -31.24 -5.82 0.87
N ARG A 463 -32.26 -4.99 1.09
CA ARG A 463 -33.45 -5.35 1.89
C ARG A 463 -34.31 -6.40 1.18
N ASP A 464 -34.48 -6.25 -0.12
CA ASP A 464 -35.30 -7.14 -0.97
C ASP A 464 -34.59 -8.46 -1.32
N ASN A 465 -33.31 -8.60 -0.95
CA ASN A 465 -32.44 -9.73 -1.31
C ASN A 465 -32.25 -9.94 -2.83
N ASP A 466 -32.44 -8.91 -3.65
CA ASP A 466 -32.24 -8.95 -5.11
C ASP A 466 -30.74 -8.82 -5.50
N THR A 467 -29.96 -9.82 -5.13
CA THR A 467 -28.49 -9.73 -5.20
C THR A 467 -27.90 -9.63 -6.61
N GLY A 468 -28.67 -9.91 -7.66
CA GLY A 468 -28.20 -9.93 -9.05
C GLY A 468 -27.78 -8.57 -9.60
N ARG A 469 -28.25 -7.47 -9.00
CA ARG A 469 -27.95 -6.09 -9.44
C ARG A 469 -26.89 -5.38 -8.60
N LEU A 470 -26.41 -6.00 -7.51
CA LEU A 470 -25.54 -5.31 -6.55
C LEU A 470 -24.20 -4.90 -7.15
N THR A 471 -23.53 -5.79 -7.89
CA THR A 471 -22.20 -5.50 -8.45
C THR A 471 -22.24 -4.32 -9.44
N SER A 472 -23.26 -4.22 -10.29
CA SER A 472 -23.38 -3.11 -11.24
C SER A 472 -23.71 -1.78 -10.54
N LEU A 473 -24.56 -1.80 -9.51
CA LEU A 473 -24.86 -0.62 -8.71
C LEU A 473 -23.63 -0.15 -7.90
N ILE A 474 -22.89 -1.09 -7.28
CA ILE A 474 -21.63 -0.80 -6.57
C ILE A 474 -20.63 -0.13 -7.52
N LEU A 475 -20.49 -0.64 -8.75
CA LEU A 475 -19.62 -0.02 -9.75
C LEU A 475 -20.10 1.36 -10.18
N SER A 476 -21.41 1.55 -10.33
CA SER A 476 -21.99 2.86 -10.67
C SER A 476 -21.69 3.89 -9.57
N ALA A 477 -21.88 3.52 -8.29
CA ALA A 477 -21.50 4.36 -7.16
C ALA A 477 -19.98 4.61 -7.11
N ALA A 478 -19.17 3.59 -7.40
CA ALA A 478 -17.71 3.70 -7.44
C ALA A 478 -17.23 4.68 -8.53
N HIS A 479 -17.88 4.71 -9.71
CA HIS A 479 -17.56 5.67 -10.76
C HIS A 479 -17.76 7.12 -10.33
N ARG A 480 -18.78 7.40 -9.50
CA ARG A 480 -19.01 8.75 -8.94
C ARG A 480 -17.85 9.22 -8.06
N ARG A 481 -17.33 8.31 -7.24
CA ARG A 481 -16.22 8.60 -6.31
C ARG A 481 -14.82 8.40 -6.90
N ARG A 482 -14.69 7.78 -8.07
CA ARG A 482 -13.43 7.51 -8.80
C ARG A 482 -12.44 6.62 -8.03
N PHE A 483 -12.96 5.76 -7.17
CA PHE A 483 -12.21 4.68 -6.55
C PHE A 483 -13.20 3.57 -6.17
N LEU A 484 -12.73 2.33 -6.18
CA LEU A 484 -13.55 1.24 -5.70
C LEU A 484 -13.66 1.31 -4.18
N GLY A 485 -12.51 1.34 -3.50
CA GLY A 485 -12.38 1.39 -2.05
C GLY A 485 -11.00 1.80 -1.58
#